data_AF-A0A151F3E5-F1
#
_entry.id   AF-A0A151F3E5-F1
#
_cell.length_a   1.000
_cell.length_b   1.000
_cell.length_c   1.000
_cell.angle_alpha   90.00
_cell.angle_beta   90.00
_cell.angle_gamma   90.00
#
_symmetry.space_group_name_H-M   'P 1'
#
loop_
_entity.id
_entity.type
_entity.pdbx_description
1 polymer ?
#
loop_
_entity_poly.entity_id
_entity_poly.type
_entity_poly.pdbx_seq_one_letter_code
_entity_poly.pdbx_strand_id
1 'polypeptide(L)'
;MEKRYVTLVAIITIFWAMLLFSWGFVTSSVLLIVLATVLVWYFVGWKAAFPVALTFFVILIFTFYFDPSYSVTLGTFVASSSALVPHYERSNLKKVINQQLVNTGMEVDNIEFISRTPTAYDLRNHGIFGDAVQVKIWSQRKAYKGLFDTDTNILHLREQVLFPLYSDDLTALWKEVTKMYDDGTPKQVEFRDSFEVLHGVDYLDQDGFRTKRSWRRHLNVVERWNLERKTWGPLE
;
A
#
# COMPACT_ATOMS: atom_id res chain seq x y z
N MET A 1 44.01 -26.00 -55.29
CA MET A 1 42.68 -25.37 -55.33
C MET A 1 41.71 -25.94 -54.30
N GLU A 2 41.85 -27.19 -53.86
CA GLU A 2 40.96 -27.85 -52.87
C GLU A 2 40.89 -27.19 -51.48
N LYS A 3 42.00 -26.70 -50.92
CA LYS A 3 41.99 -26.15 -49.56
C LYS A 3 41.13 -24.89 -49.38
N ARG A 4 40.91 -24.10 -50.44
CA ARG A 4 40.09 -22.87 -50.36
C ARG A 4 38.58 -23.15 -50.36
N TYR A 5 38.16 -24.25 -51.00
CA TYR A 5 36.75 -24.64 -51.04
C TYR A 5 36.28 -25.20 -49.69
N VAL A 6 37.14 -25.99 -49.03
CA VAL A 6 36.81 -26.56 -47.70
C VAL A 6 36.66 -25.46 -46.64
N THR A 7 37.53 -24.44 -46.66
CA THR A 7 37.42 -23.31 -45.72
C THR A 7 36.18 -22.46 -45.96
N LEU A 8 35.80 -22.22 -47.21
CA LEU A 8 34.61 -21.44 -47.55
C LEU A 8 33.32 -22.15 -47.11
N VAL A 9 33.22 -23.45 -47.35
CA VAL A 9 32.07 -24.27 -46.93
C VAL A 9 31.95 -24.29 -45.41
N ALA A 10 33.05 -24.48 -44.68
CA ALA A 10 33.04 -24.46 -43.21
C ALA A 10 32.58 -23.12 -42.63
N ILE A 11 33.01 -22.00 -43.21
CA ILE A 11 32.58 -20.65 -42.77
C ILE A 11 31.09 -20.45 -43.01
N ILE A 12 30.58 -20.86 -44.18
CA ILE A 12 29.15 -20.73 -44.51
C ILE A 12 28.31 -21.62 -43.57
N THR A 13 28.74 -22.84 -43.27
CA THR A 13 28.02 -23.73 -42.36
C THR A 13 28.01 -23.21 -40.92
N ILE A 14 29.12 -22.65 -40.43
CA ILE A 14 29.19 -22.01 -39.11
C ILE A 14 28.28 -20.77 -39.06
N PHE A 15 28.28 -19.95 -40.10
CA PHE A 15 27.41 -18.78 -40.20
C PHE A 15 25.92 -19.14 -40.14
N TRP A 16 25.50 -20.17 -40.90
CA TRP A 16 24.11 -20.64 -40.86
C TRP A 16 23.75 -21.31 -39.53
N ALA A 17 24.67 -22.04 -38.90
CA ALA A 17 24.45 -22.62 -37.58
C ALA A 17 24.28 -21.52 -36.51
N MET A 18 25.05 -20.43 -36.57
CA MET A 18 24.90 -19.28 -35.68
C MET A 18 23.59 -18.53 -35.91
N LEU A 19 23.13 -18.42 -37.17
CA LEU A 19 21.84 -17.82 -37.53
C LEU A 19 20.64 -18.65 -37.04
N LEU A 20 20.72 -19.98 -37.12
CA LEU A 20 19.67 -20.87 -36.61
C LEU A 20 19.63 -20.91 -35.09
N PHE A 21 20.80 -20.82 -34.43
CA PHE A 21 20.90 -20.76 -32.97
C PHE A 21 20.35 -19.44 -32.40
N SER A 22 20.58 -18.31 -33.09
CA SER A 22 20.03 -17.01 -32.68
C SER A 22 18.51 -16.96 -32.85
N TRP A 23 17.95 -17.56 -33.90
CA TRP A 23 16.50 -17.62 -34.10
C TRP A 23 15.76 -18.46 -33.04
N GLY A 24 16.32 -19.59 -32.60
CA GLY A 24 15.72 -20.41 -31.53
C GLY A 24 15.68 -19.72 -30.16
N PHE A 25 16.68 -18.86 -29.88
CA PHE A 25 16.72 -18.05 -28.65
C PHE A 25 15.73 -16.87 -28.70
N VAL A 26 15.57 -16.25 -29.88
CA VAL A 26 14.61 -15.16 -30.11
C VAL A 26 13.18 -15.63 -29.89
N THR A 27 12.79 -16.76 -30.49
CA THR A 27 11.41 -17.26 -30.36
C THR A 27 11.07 -17.63 -28.91
N SER A 28 12.01 -18.22 -28.18
CA SER A 28 11.81 -18.61 -26.77
C SER A 28 11.71 -17.41 -25.84
N SER A 29 12.51 -16.36 -26.09
CA SER A 29 12.52 -15.13 -25.28
C SER A 29 11.29 -14.26 -25.53
N VAL A 30 10.85 -14.16 -26.79
CA VAL A 30 9.61 -13.46 -27.16
C VAL A 30 8.39 -14.16 -26.54
N LEU A 31 8.36 -15.50 -26.54
CA LEU A 31 7.26 -16.26 -25.95
C LEU A 31 7.15 -16.04 -24.43
N LEU A 32 8.29 -16.00 -23.73
CA LEU A 32 8.36 -15.68 -22.29
C LEU A 32 7.85 -14.27 -21.99
N ILE A 33 8.16 -13.29 -22.83
CA ILE A 33 7.71 -11.89 -22.65
C ILE A 33 6.22 -11.75 -22.90
N VAL A 34 5.70 -12.40 -23.95
CA VAL A 34 4.26 -12.44 -24.19
C VAL A 34 3.55 -13.08 -23.00
N LEU A 35 4.08 -14.19 -22.46
CA LEU A 35 3.51 -14.86 -21.29
C LEU A 35 3.57 -13.98 -20.03
N ALA A 36 4.69 -13.32 -19.75
CA ALA A 36 4.86 -12.43 -18.60
C ALA A 36 3.94 -11.21 -18.70
N THR A 37 3.78 -10.64 -19.90
CA THR A 37 2.89 -9.51 -20.15
C THR A 37 1.42 -9.90 -19.96
N VAL A 38 1.03 -11.08 -20.45
CA VAL A 38 -0.32 -11.64 -20.24
C VAL A 38 -0.59 -11.93 -18.77
N LEU A 39 0.39 -12.45 -18.02
CA LEU A 39 0.26 -12.69 -16.59
C LEU A 39 0.12 -11.38 -15.80
N VAL A 40 0.97 -10.37 -16.05
CA VAL A 40 0.87 -9.06 -15.39
C VAL A 40 -0.45 -8.38 -15.74
N TRP A 41 -0.91 -8.50 -16.98
CA TRP A 41 -2.21 -8.01 -17.41
C TRP A 41 -3.37 -8.69 -16.69
N TYR A 42 -3.32 -10.02 -16.55
CA TYR A 42 -4.34 -10.81 -15.88
C TYR A 42 -4.43 -10.51 -14.37
N PHE A 43 -3.29 -10.26 -13.71
CA PHE A 43 -3.24 -10.06 -12.26
C PHE A 43 -3.35 -8.60 -11.81
N VAL A 44 -2.90 -7.62 -12.61
CA VAL A 44 -2.74 -6.21 -12.18
C VAL A 44 -3.54 -5.23 -13.05
N GLY A 45 -4.13 -5.70 -14.14
CA GLY A 45 -4.92 -4.87 -15.05
C GLY A 45 -4.08 -3.98 -15.99
N TRP A 46 -4.76 -3.35 -16.95
CA TRP A 46 -4.14 -2.69 -18.11
C TRP A 46 -3.18 -1.54 -17.75
N LYS A 47 -3.48 -0.81 -16.66
CA LYS A 47 -2.70 0.38 -16.26
C LYS A 47 -1.28 0.05 -15.79
N ALA A 48 -1.07 -1.13 -15.20
CA ALA A 48 0.25 -1.62 -14.79
C ALA A 48 0.94 -2.46 -15.89
N ALA A 49 0.16 -3.11 -16.76
CA ALA A 49 0.70 -3.97 -17.81
C ALA A 49 1.52 -3.20 -18.87
N PHE A 50 1.08 -2.01 -19.27
CA PHE A 50 1.76 -1.21 -20.30
C PHE A 50 3.19 -0.78 -19.92
N PRO A 51 3.46 -0.16 -18.75
CA PRO A 51 4.83 0.20 -18.38
C PRO A 51 5.73 -1.01 -18.17
N VAL A 52 5.21 -2.14 -17.66
CA VAL A 52 5.97 -3.39 -17.53
C VAL A 52 6.33 -3.95 -18.91
N ALA A 53 5.38 -4.04 -19.84
CA ALA A 53 5.61 -4.50 -21.20
C ALA A 53 6.62 -3.62 -21.95
N LEU A 54 6.51 -2.29 -21.81
CA LEU A 54 7.45 -1.34 -22.40
C LEU A 54 8.86 -1.51 -21.83
N THR A 55 8.96 -1.71 -20.51
CA THR A 55 10.25 -1.96 -19.85
C THR A 55 10.87 -3.25 -20.38
N PHE A 56 10.12 -4.35 -20.43
CA PHE A 56 10.59 -5.61 -21.01
C PHE A 56 10.96 -5.51 -22.50
N PHE A 57 10.26 -4.69 -23.28
CA PHE A 57 10.58 -4.45 -24.69
C PHE A 57 11.89 -3.68 -24.86
N VAL A 58 12.11 -2.63 -24.06
CA VAL A 58 13.39 -1.90 -24.00
C VAL A 58 14.51 -2.82 -23.54
N ILE A 59 14.23 -3.70 -22.56
CA ILE A 59 15.17 -4.71 -22.08
C ILE A 59 15.62 -5.64 -23.20
N LEU A 60 14.66 -6.16 -23.97
CA LEU A 60 14.94 -7.08 -25.07
C LEU A 60 15.74 -6.37 -26.16
N ILE A 61 15.39 -5.15 -26.54
CA ILE A 61 16.19 -4.36 -27.49
C ILE A 61 17.64 -4.18 -26.99
N PHE A 62 17.83 -3.81 -25.72
CA PHE A 62 19.17 -3.58 -25.18
C PHE A 62 20.00 -4.86 -25.02
N THR A 63 19.39 -6.00 -24.64
CA THR A 63 20.11 -7.28 -24.55
C THR A 63 20.44 -7.90 -25.91
N PHE A 64 19.64 -7.62 -26.95
CA PHE A 64 19.93 -8.09 -28.31
C PHE A 64 20.95 -7.23 -29.06
N TYR A 65 21.01 -5.92 -28.78
CA TYR A 65 21.85 -4.98 -29.52
C TYR A 65 23.11 -4.51 -28.77
N PHE A 66 23.17 -4.65 -27.45
CA PHE A 66 24.30 -4.19 -26.63
C PHE A 66 24.78 -5.27 -25.65
N ASP A 67 26.10 -5.28 -25.42
CA ASP A 67 26.90 -6.26 -24.67
C ASP A 67 26.27 -6.73 -23.33
N PRO A 68 26.46 -7.99 -22.86
CA PRO A 68 25.80 -8.57 -21.67
C PRO A 68 26.07 -7.85 -20.34
N SER A 69 27.04 -6.93 -20.30
CA SER A 69 27.36 -6.05 -19.18
C SER A 69 26.22 -5.06 -18.82
N TYR A 70 25.23 -4.89 -19.69
CA TYR A 70 24.06 -4.04 -19.46
C TYR A 70 22.99 -4.64 -18.53
N SER A 71 23.09 -5.91 -18.15
CA SER A 71 22.18 -6.56 -17.19
C SER A 71 22.10 -5.84 -15.84
N VAL A 72 23.19 -5.18 -15.43
CA VAL A 72 23.24 -4.38 -14.18
C VAL A 72 22.42 -3.11 -14.32
N THR A 73 22.62 -2.32 -15.39
CA THR A 73 21.87 -1.07 -15.68
C THR A 73 20.37 -1.32 -15.79
N LEU A 74 20.02 -2.50 -16.27
CA LEU A 74 18.68 -3.00 -16.45
C LEU A 74 17.95 -3.31 -15.13
N GLY A 75 18.64 -4.01 -14.22
CA GLY A 75 18.14 -4.26 -12.87
C GLY A 75 17.91 -2.95 -12.11
N THR A 76 18.79 -1.97 -12.28
CA THR A 76 18.62 -0.63 -11.72
C THR A 76 17.42 0.10 -12.31
N PHE A 77 17.15 -0.05 -13.61
CA PHE A 77 15.99 0.58 -14.27
C PHE A 77 14.65 -0.06 -13.86
N VAL A 78 14.58 -1.39 -13.75
CA VAL A 78 13.39 -2.09 -13.25
C VAL A 78 13.15 -1.77 -11.77
N ALA A 79 14.20 -1.76 -10.96
CA ALA A 79 14.11 -1.37 -9.55
C ALA A 79 13.66 0.09 -9.39
N SER A 80 14.20 1.01 -10.17
CA SER A 80 13.81 2.43 -10.11
C SER A 80 12.39 2.67 -10.64
N SER A 81 11.97 2.03 -11.73
CA SER A 81 10.60 2.14 -12.24
C SER A 81 9.57 1.54 -11.27
N SER A 82 9.86 0.38 -10.67
CA SER A 82 9.00 -0.22 -9.63
C SER A 82 8.89 0.64 -8.37
N ALA A 83 9.93 1.42 -8.03
CA ALA A 83 9.89 2.40 -6.94
C ALA A 83 9.16 3.70 -7.33
N LEU A 84 9.18 4.08 -8.61
CA LEU A 84 8.54 5.30 -9.12
C LEU A 84 7.00 5.15 -9.22
N VAL A 85 6.48 3.97 -9.53
CA VAL A 85 5.02 3.75 -9.67
C VAL A 85 4.26 4.07 -8.36
N PRO A 86 4.65 3.52 -7.18
CA PRO A 86 4.01 3.88 -5.92
C PRO A 86 4.19 5.35 -5.54
N HIS A 87 5.30 5.97 -5.92
CA HIS A 87 5.55 7.39 -5.64
C HIS A 87 4.66 8.29 -6.50
N TYR A 88 4.52 7.99 -7.79
CA TYR A 88 3.65 8.71 -8.72
C TYR A 88 2.18 8.60 -8.31
N GLU A 89 1.71 7.39 -7.98
CA GLU A 89 0.35 7.16 -7.48
C GLU A 89 0.07 7.97 -6.21
N ARG A 90 0.98 7.91 -5.22
CA ARG A 90 0.84 8.73 -3.99
C ARG A 90 0.83 10.22 -4.28
N SER A 91 1.63 10.71 -5.23
CA SER A 91 1.66 12.13 -5.59
C SER A 91 0.35 12.61 -6.21
N ASN A 92 -0.27 11.78 -7.06
CA ASN A 92 -1.58 12.08 -7.65
C ASN A 92 -2.69 12.03 -6.61
N LEU A 93 -2.69 11.00 -5.74
CA LEU A 93 -3.64 10.90 -4.63
C LEU A 93 -3.57 12.12 -3.72
N LYS A 94 -2.37 12.60 -3.35
CA LYS A 94 -2.21 13.84 -2.57
C LYS A 94 -2.84 15.04 -3.24
N LYS A 95 -2.68 15.19 -4.57
CA LYS A 95 -3.29 16.32 -5.32
C LYS A 95 -4.82 16.25 -5.26
N VAL A 96 -5.40 15.07 -5.48
CA VAL A 96 -6.86 14.87 -5.45
C VAL A 96 -7.41 15.14 -4.05
N ILE A 97 -6.79 14.57 -3.01
CA ILE A 97 -7.15 14.82 -1.61
C ILE A 97 -7.07 16.32 -1.29
N ASN A 98 -5.97 16.98 -1.66
CA ASN A 98 -5.79 18.40 -1.41
C ASN A 98 -6.88 19.24 -2.09
N GLN A 99 -7.23 18.92 -3.34
CA GLN A 99 -8.29 19.62 -4.06
C GLN A 99 -9.66 19.48 -3.38
N GLN A 100 -10.00 18.29 -2.86
CA GLN A 100 -11.24 18.10 -2.11
C GLN A 100 -11.27 18.92 -0.83
N LEU A 101 -10.17 18.93 -0.08
CA LEU A 101 -10.06 19.65 1.19
C LEU A 101 -10.12 21.17 0.98
N VAL A 102 -9.43 21.69 -0.05
CA VAL A 102 -9.52 23.11 -0.42
C VAL A 102 -10.94 23.51 -0.80
N ASN A 103 -11.68 22.66 -1.52
CA ASN A 103 -13.09 22.92 -1.85
C ASN A 103 -14.00 22.98 -0.60
N THR A 104 -13.58 22.36 0.51
CA THR A 104 -14.27 22.47 1.81
C THR A 104 -13.78 23.65 2.66
N GLY A 105 -12.85 24.46 2.15
CA GLY A 105 -12.23 25.59 2.88
C GLY A 105 -11.14 25.18 3.86
N MET A 106 -10.65 23.94 3.81
CA MET A 106 -9.55 23.47 4.65
C MET A 106 -8.20 23.77 3.98
N GLU A 107 -7.33 24.49 4.69
CA GLU A 107 -5.96 24.75 4.27
C GLU A 107 -5.04 23.61 4.71
N VAL A 108 -4.44 22.89 3.77
CA VAL A 108 -3.67 21.67 4.04
C VAL A 108 -2.17 21.97 4.05
N ASP A 109 -1.53 21.68 5.17
CA ASP A 109 -0.07 21.83 5.33
C ASP A 109 0.66 20.59 4.78
N ASN A 110 0.18 19.40 5.13
CA ASN A 110 0.80 18.13 4.74
C ASN A 110 -0.22 16.98 4.72
N ILE A 111 0.02 16.03 3.83
CA ILE A 111 -0.74 14.76 3.74
C ILE A 111 0.25 13.61 3.86
N GLU A 112 0.04 12.76 4.85
CA GLU A 112 0.80 11.55 5.12
C GLU A 112 -0.09 10.32 4.88
N PHE A 113 0.43 9.32 4.17
CA PHE A 113 -0.24 8.03 4.05
C PHE A 113 0.17 7.16 5.23
N ILE A 114 -0.81 6.66 5.99
CA ILE A 114 -0.56 5.74 7.08
C ILE A 114 -0.33 4.36 6.47
N SER A 115 0.77 3.69 6.83
CA SER A 115 1.14 2.39 6.28
C SER A 115 0.21 1.25 6.68
N ARG A 116 -0.64 1.48 7.69
CA ARG A 116 -1.63 0.51 8.18
C ARG A 116 -2.80 0.40 7.19
N THR A 117 -3.08 -0.81 6.77
CA THR A 117 -4.25 -1.12 5.94
C THR A 117 -5.53 -0.76 6.68
N PRO A 118 -6.51 -0.11 6.03
CA PRO A 118 -7.86 0.03 6.57
C PRO A 118 -8.42 -1.29 7.06
N THR A 119 -9.08 -1.29 8.22
CA THR A 119 -9.76 -2.50 8.68
C THR A 119 -11.04 -2.69 7.89
N ALA A 120 -11.45 -3.96 7.70
CA ALA A 120 -12.72 -4.26 7.03
C ALA A 120 -13.93 -3.63 7.76
N TYR A 121 -13.82 -3.38 9.07
CA TYR A 121 -14.81 -2.64 9.83
C TYR A 121 -14.97 -1.21 9.28
N ASP A 122 -13.85 -0.47 9.19
CA ASP A 122 -13.89 0.92 8.78
C ASP A 122 -14.38 1.06 7.33
N LEU A 123 -13.91 0.18 6.43
CA LEU A 123 -14.36 0.16 5.04
C LEU A 123 -15.89 -0.01 4.95
N ARG A 124 -16.44 -1.01 5.64
CA ARG A 124 -17.89 -1.25 5.67
C ARG A 124 -18.68 -0.08 6.26
N ASN A 125 -18.19 0.49 7.37
CA ASN A 125 -18.87 1.59 8.04
C ASN A 125 -18.91 2.87 7.19
N HIS A 126 -17.96 3.04 6.27
CA HIS A 126 -17.94 4.14 5.31
C HIS A 126 -18.50 3.78 3.93
N GLY A 127 -19.02 2.56 3.74
CA GLY A 127 -19.59 2.10 2.47
C GLY A 127 -18.56 1.90 1.35
N ILE A 128 -17.29 1.67 1.70
CA ILE A 128 -16.18 1.47 0.76
C ILE A 128 -16.05 -0.03 0.47
N PHE A 129 -16.22 -0.41 -0.79
CA PHE A 129 -16.17 -1.82 -1.23
C PHE A 129 -14.88 -2.18 -1.98
N GLY A 130 -14.12 -1.17 -2.41
CA GLY A 130 -12.88 -1.32 -3.14
C GLY A 130 -11.65 -1.03 -2.29
N ASP A 131 -10.59 -0.57 -2.96
CA ASP A 131 -9.34 -0.21 -2.31
C ASP A 131 -9.44 1.17 -1.63
N ALA A 132 -8.82 1.28 -0.46
CA ALA A 132 -8.72 2.55 0.24
C ALA A 132 -7.37 2.68 0.94
N VAL A 133 -6.96 3.93 1.11
CA VAL A 133 -5.74 4.29 1.82
C VAL A 133 -6.08 5.13 3.05
N GLN A 134 -5.45 4.81 4.18
CA GLN A 134 -5.52 5.66 5.36
C GLN A 134 -4.63 6.88 5.16
N VAL A 135 -5.17 8.05 5.45
CA VAL A 135 -4.46 9.32 5.34
C VAL A 135 -4.54 10.09 6.63
N LYS A 136 -3.46 10.79 6.92
CA LYS A 136 -3.35 11.77 7.99
C LYS A 136 -3.08 13.13 7.34
N ILE A 137 -3.90 14.10 7.69
CA ILE A 137 -3.89 15.44 7.11
C ILE A 137 -3.54 16.41 8.22
N TRP A 138 -2.51 17.20 8.01
CA TRP A 138 -2.14 18.30 8.89
C TRP A 138 -2.69 19.60 8.31
N SER A 139 -3.43 20.33 9.12
CA SER A 139 -4.00 21.64 8.76
C SER A 139 -4.01 22.52 10.00
N GLN A 140 -3.34 23.67 9.93
CA GLN A 140 -3.31 24.69 10.99
C GLN A 140 -2.94 24.11 12.36
N ARG A 141 -1.90 23.27 12.42
CA ARG A 141 -1.41 22.55 13.62
C ARG A 141 -2.37 21.50 14.17
N LYS A 142 -3.48 21.21 13.50
CA LYS A 142 -4.38 20.10 13.84
C LYS A 142 -4.13 18.92 12.90
N ALA A 143 -4.25 17.71 13.45
CA ALA A 143 -4.23 16.49 12.68
C ALA A 143 -5.67 16.00 12.48
N TYR A 144 -5.98 15.61 11.25
CA TYR A 144 -7.18 14.90 10.87
C TYR A 144 -6.77 13.53 10.33
N LYS A 145 -7.58 12.50 10.56
CA LYS A 145 -7.39 11.18 9.93
C LYS A 145 -8.58 10.89 9.03
N GLY A 146 -8.36 10.15 7.97
CA GLY A 146 -9.42 9.76 7.05
C GLY A 146 -9.08 8.51 6.25
N LEU A 147 -10.09 8.05 5.52
CA LEU A 147 -9.96 7.03 4.50
C LEU A 147 -10.22 7.66 3.14
N PHE A 148 -9.28 7.48 2.22
CA PHE A 148 -9.47 7.87 0.84
C PHE A 148 -9.78 6.63 0.02
N ASP A 149 -11.01 6.57 -0.50
CA ASP A 149 -11.45 5.54 -1.45
C ASP A 149 -10.79 5.83 -2.81
N THR A 150 -9.95 4.91 -3.27
CA THR A 150 -9.17 5.10 -4.51
C THR A 150 -9.99 4.89 -5.77
N ASP A 151 -11.14 4.21 -5.67
CA ASP A 151 -12.00 3.91 -6.81
C ASP A 151 -12.98 5.06 -7.06
N THR A 152 -13.64 5.53 -6.00
CA THR A 152 -14.59 6.65 -6.10
C THR A 152 -13.91 8.02 -6.00
N ASN A 153 -12.65 8.07 -5.58
CA ASN A 153 -11.93 9.29 -5.23
C ASN A 153 -12.72 10.12 -4.20
N ILE A 154 -13.10 9.53 -3.07
CA ILE A 154 -13.79 10.25 -1.99
C ILE A 154 -12.98 10.14 -0.70
N LEU A 155 -12.75 11.28 -0.06
CA LEU A 155 -12.16 11.34 1.27
C LEU A 155 -13.24 11.31 2.36
N HIS A 156 -13.19 10.29 3.20
CA HIS A 156 -14.00 10.17 4.41
C HIS A 156 -13.16 10.55 5.63
N LEU A 157 -13.44 11.71 6.23
CA LEU A 157 -12.78 12.12 7.48
C LEU A 157 -13.35 11.36 8.68
N ARG A 158 -12.48 10.97 9.61
CA ARG A 158 -12.85 10.29 10.85
C ARG A 158 -12.98 11.29 12.00
N GLU A 159 -14.03 11.11 12.78
CA GLU A 159 -14.27 11.89 13.99
C GLU A 159 -13.36 11.44 15.15
N GLN A 160 -12.99 12.41 15.99
CA GLN A 160 -12.27 12.18 17.23
C GLN A 160 -13.26 11.98 18.38
N VAL A 161 -12.86 11.18 19.37
CA VAL A 161 -13.55 11.02 20.64
C VAL A 161 -12.75 11.71 21.74
N LEU A 162 -13.44 12.37 22.66
CA LEU A 162 -12.81 13.05 23.79
C LEU A 162 -12.56 12.04 24.93
N PHE A 163 -11.30 11.94 25.36
CA PHE A 163 -10.86 11.06 26.45
C PHE A 163 -10.24 11.88 27.58
N PRO A 164 -10.64 11.67 28.85
CA PRO A 164 -9.97 12.29 29.99
C PRO A 164 -8.67 11.55 30.25
N LEU A 165 -7.53 12.14 29.86
CA LEU A 165 -6.20 11.57 30.13
C LEU A 165 -5.49 12.25 31.31
N TYR A 166 -5.81 13.51 31.56
CA TYR A 166 -5.28 14.36 32.63
C TYR A 166 -6.44 14.93 33.46
N SER A 167 -6.14 15.53 34.62
CA SER A 167 -7.16 15.96 35.61
C SER A 167 -8.23 16.87 35.04
N ASP A 168 -7.83 17.76 34.15
CA ASP A 168 -8.69 18.85 33.70
C ASP A 168 -8.77 18.95 32.16
N ASP A 169 -8.04 18.09 31.44
CA ASP A 169 -7.92 18.14 29.98
C ASP A 169 -8.51 16.91 29.29
N LEU A 170 -9.51 17.16 28.43
CA LEU A 170 -9.99 16.19 27.46
C LEU A 170 -9.04 16.15 26.27
N THR A 171 -8.42 15.00 26.04
CA THR A 171 -7.58 14.75 24.87
C THR A 171 -8.41 14.14 23.77
N ALA A 172 -8.34 14.71 22.57
CA ALA A 172 -8.99 14.15 21.40
C ALA A 172 -8.19 12.94 20.88
N LEU A 173 -8.84 11.78 20.82
CA LEU A 173 -8.28 10.52 20.35
C LEU A 173 -9.08 9.96 19.17
N TRP A 174 -8.45 9.15 18.34
CA TRP A 174 -9.12 8.37 17.31
C TRP A 174 -9.44 6.98 17.85
N LYS A 175 -10.69 6.58 17.66
CA LYS A 175 -11.20 5.24 17.93
C LYS A 175 -10.97 4.36 16.70
N GLU A 176 -10.21 3.28 16.86
CA GLU A 176 -9.88 2.35 15.77
C GLU A 176 -10.30 0.92 16.13
N VAL A 177 -11.19 0.32 15.34
CA VAL A 177 -11.54 -1.11 15.50
C VAL A 177 -10.45 -1.94 14.84
N THR A 178 -9.63 -2.62 15.66
CA THR A 178 -8.48 -3.39 15.17
C THR A 178 -8.76 -4.88 15.02
N LYS A 179 -9.79 -5.41 15.69
CA LYS A 179 -10.25 -6.79 15.52
C LYS A 179 -11.78 -6.85 15.59
N MET A 180 -12.34 -7.79 14.85
CA MET A 180 -13.76 -8.13 14.87
C MET A 180 -13.97 -9.61 15.21
N TYR A 181 -15.17 -9.94 15.63
CA TYR A 181 -15.71 -11.30 15.56
C TYR A 181 -16.23 -11.60 14.14
N ASP A 182 -16.57 -12.86 13.88
CA ASP A 182 -16.99 -13.33 12.56
C ASP A 182 -18.35 -12.73 12.12
N ASP A 183 -19.18 -12.33 13.08
CA ASP A 183 -20.45 -11.63 12.88
C ASP A 183 -20.28 -10.14 12.51
N GLY A 184 -19.05 -9.62 12.53
CA GLY A 184 -18.71 -8.23 12.27
C GLY A 184 -18.71 -7.34 13.53
N THR A 185 -19.04 -7.88 14.70
CA THR A 185 -19.03 -7.12 15.95
C THR A 185 -17.59 -6.76 16.34
N PRO A 186 -17.31 -5.50 16.74
CA PRO A 186 -15.99 -5.12 17.22
C PRO A 186 -15.55 -5.97 18.42
N LYS A 187 -14.34 -6.55 18.35
CA LYS A 187 -13.72 -7.35 19.41
C LYS A 187 -12.65 -6.58 20.17
N GLN A 188 -11.92 -5.72 19.46
CA GLN A 188 -10.87 -4.90 20.03
C GLN A 188 -10.93 -3.51 19.41
N VAL A 189 -10.97 -2.50 20.26
CA VAL A 189 -10.98 -1.09 19.87
C VAL A 189 -9.81 -0.39 20.55
N GLU A 190 -8.99 0.29 19.78
CA GLU A 190 -7.85 1.07 20.25
C GLU A 190 -8.17 2.57 20.22
N PHE A 191 -7.64 3.30 21.21
CA PHE A 191 -7.75 4.75 21.28
C PHE A 191 -6.35 5.34 21.15
N ARG A 192 -6.11 6.06 20.05
CA ARG A 192 -4.79 6.60 19.70
C ARG A 192 -4.83 8.11 19.51
N ASP A 193 -3.76 8.80 19.86
CA ASP A 193 -3.64 10.25 19.60
C ASP A 193 -3.14 10.55 18.18
N SER A 194 -2.80 11.81 17.94
CA SER A 194 -2.32 12.28 16.64
C SER A 194 -0.94 11.73 16.30
N PHE A 195 -0.17 11.27 17.29
CA PHE A 195 1.15 10.69 17.13
C PHE A 195 1.11 9.15 17.12
N GLU A 196 -0.08 8.55 16.97
CA GLU A 196 -0.30 7.11 17.03
C GLU A 196 0.01 6.47 18.39
N VAL A 197 0.15 7.26 19.47
CA VAL A 197 0.40 6.73 20.81
C VAL A 197 -0.90 6.12 21.34
N LEU A 198 -0.79 4.89 21.85
CA LEU A 198 -1.93 4.15 22.39
C LEU A 198 -2.25 4.59 23.82
N HIS A 199 -3.48 5.05 24.04
CA HIS A 199 -3.95 5.55 25.33
C HIS A 199 -5.02 4.67 25.98
N GLY A 200 -5.64 3.76 25.22
CA GLY A 200 -6.58 2.79 25.78
C GLY A 200 -6.92 1.69 24.79
N VAL A 201 -7.42 0.59 25.33
CA VAL A 201 -7.94 -0.54 24.57
C VAL A 201 -9.21 -1.06 25.23
N ASP A 202 -10.31 -1.04 24.48
CA ASP A 202 -11.54 -1.73 24.83
C ASP A 202 -11.52 -3.12 24.18
N TYR A 203 -11.45 -4.17 25.01
CA TYR A 203 -11.70 -5.55 24.59
C TYR A 203 -13.16 -5.86 24.84
N LEU A 204 -13.89 -6.19 23.79
CA LEU A 204 -15.34 -6.39 23.82
C LEU A 204 -15.69 -7.87 23.66
N ASP A 205 -16.74 -8.32 24.33
CA ASP A 205 -17.38 -9.60 24.05
C ASP A 205 -18.27 -9.52 22.80
N GLN A 206 -18.92 -10.63 22.43
CA GLN A 206 -19.78 -10.69 21.24
C GLN A 206 -21.03 -9.81 21.36
N ASP A 207 -21.43 -9.43 22.57
CA ASP A 207 -22.55 -8.53 22.82
C ASP A 207 -22.11 -7.05 22.85
N GLY A 208 -20.81 -6.78 22.65
CA GLY A 208 -20.24 -5.43 22.63
C GLY A 208 -19.93 -4.87 24.02
N PHE A 209 -20.00 -5.66 25.09
CA PHE A 209 -19.65 -5.21 26.43
C PHE A 209 -18.15 -5.30 26.68
N ARG A 210 -17.61 -4.32 27.43
CA ARG A 210 -16.20 -4.32 27.86
C ARG A 210 -15.91 -5.50 28.76
N THR A 211 -14.80 -6.17 28.50
CA THR A 211 -14.25 -7.25 29.32
C THR A 211 -13.25 -6.72 30.35
N LYS A 212 -12.88 -7.56 31.34
CA LYS A 212 -11.85 -7.24 32.35
C LYS A 212 -10.44 -6.94 31.79
N ARG A 213 -10.21 -7.26 30.52
CA ARG A 213 -8.93 -6.99 29.83
C ARG A 213 -8.85 -5.55 29.34
N SER A 214 -9.98 -4.86 29.25
CA SER A 214 -10.03 -3.45 28.82
C SER A 214 -9.27 -2.58 29.79
N TRP A 215 -8.52 -1.63 29.24
CA TRP A 215 -7.71 -0.69 30.01
C TRP A 215 -7.70 0.67 29.32
N ARG A 216 -7.46 1.71 30.11
CA ARG A 216 -7.25 3.07 29.60
C ARG A 216 -6.23 3.80 30.46
N ARG A 217 -5.68 4.88 29.95
CA ARG A 217 -4.99 5.89 30.75
C ARG A 217 -5.99 6.95 31.19
N HIS A 218 -5.94 7.31 32.46
CA HIS A 218 -6.71 8.40 33.04
C HIS A 218 -5.90 8.96 34.22
N LEU A 219 -5.73 10.28 34.25
CA LEU A 219 -4.88 10.99 35.22
C LEU A 219 -3.43 10.45 35.27
N ASN A 220 -2.85 10.13 34.12
CA ASN A 220 -1.54 9.46 34.00
C ASN A 220 -1.43 8.08 34.66
N VAL A 221 -2.53 7.48 35.11
CA VAL A 221 -2.57 6.13 35.66
C VAL A 221 -3.24 5.20 34.67
N VAL A 222 -2.76 3.95 34.59
CA VAL A 222 -3.43 2.90 33.83
C VAL A 222 -4.54 2.31 34.70
N GLU A 223 -5.77 2.50 34.26
CA GLU A 223 -6.97 1.91 34.85
C GLU A 223 -7.40 0.67 34.07
N ARG A 224 -7.94 -0.33 34.77
CA ARG A 224 -8.60 -1.49 34.18
C ARG A 224 -10.11 -1.43 34.38
N TRP A 225 -10.84 -2.05 33.47
CA TRP A 225 -12.28 -2.17 33.56
C TRP A 225 -12.67 -3.23 34.60
N ASN A 226 -13.38 -2.82 35.65
CA ASN A 226 -13.97 -3.72 36.62
C ASN A 226 -15.36 -4.15 36.13
N LEU A 227 -15.51 -5.44 35.81
CA LEU A 227 -16.76 -6.01 35.29
C LEU A 227 -17.92 -5.95 36.30
N GLU A 228 -17.65 -6.22 37.57
CA GLU A 228 -18.67 -6.32 38.61
C GLU A 228 -19.25 -4.94 38.95
N ARG A 229 -18.37 -3.95 39.07
CA ARG A 229 -18.74 -2.57 39.41
C ARG A 229 -19.11 -1.74 38.19
N LYS A 230 -18.80 -2.21 36.97
CA LYS A 230 -18.93 -1.46 35.70
C LYS A 230 -18.25 -0.09 35.77
N THR A 231 -17.09 -0.03 36.42
CA THR A 231 -16.30 1.18 36.58
C THR A 231 -14.84 0.93 36.21
N TRP A 232 -14.14 2.00 35.88
CA TRP A 232 -12.69 1.97 35.79
C TRP A 232 -12.09 2.04 37.19
N GLY A 233 -11.03 1.29 37.43
CA GLY A 233 -10.28 1.29 38.69
C GLY A 233 -8.79 1.06 38.46
N PRO A 234 -7.95 1.34 39.46
CA PRO A 234 -6.52 1.10 39.37
C PRO A 234 -6.22 -0.38 39.11
N LEU A 235 -5.03 -0.64 38.57
CA LEU A 235 -4.44 -1.97 38.53
C LEU A 235 -4.23 -2.47 39.97
N GLU A 236 -5.10 -3.34 40.44
CA GLU A 236 -4.84 -4.20 41.62
C GLU A 236 -3.81 -5.29 41.28
#